data_AF-A0A831UMR7-F1
#
_entry.id   AF-A0A831UMR7-F1
#
_cell.length_a   1.000
_cell.length_b   1.000
_cell.length_c   1.000
_cell.angle_alpha   90.00
_cell.angle_beta   90.00
_cell.angle_gamma   90.00
#
_symmetry.space_group_name_H-M   'P 1'
#
loop_
_entity.id
_entity.type
_entity.pdbx_description
1 polymer ?
#
loop_
_entity_poly.entity_id
_entity_poly.type
_entity_poly.pdbx_seq_one_letter_code
_entity_poly.pdbx_strand_id
1 'polypeptide(L)'
;MSRGASIARRIGPGLITASVVLGPGSIVSASRAGAEGGYRLLWLMVFAAFLMAVYTSMGARLGCALNGVTPLRHVPRPLGIVVGLSAFFVCAGFQFGNNIGVSVAVSTVTGTPGWIWPLVFTGACLVFLFAAKQIYKALERMMMVLVAVMICAFVANLFWTGVSVPAI
;
A
#
# COMPACT_ATOMS: atom_id res chain seq x y z
N MET A 1 22.31 -26.38 -6.49
CA MET A 1 21.71 -25.62 -5.37
C MET A 1 20.73 -24.59 -5.93
N SER A 2 19.62 -24.37 -5.22
CA SER A 2 18.25 -24.22 -5.74
C SER A 2 17.89 -22.93 -6.51
N ARG A 3 17.39 -23.08 -7.74
CA ARG A 3 16.70 -22.02 -8.51
C ARG A 3 15.53 -21.38 -7.74
N GLY A 4 14.86 -22.12 -6.85
CA GLY A 4 13.74 -21.62 -6.04
C GLY A 4 14.11 -20.52 -5.04
N ALA A 5 15.33 -20.55 -4.47
CA ALA A 5 15.80 -19.50 -3.56
C ALA A 5 15.99 -18.15 -4.28
N SER A 6 16.27 -18.18 -5.60
CA SER A 6 16.46 -16.97 -6.40
C SER A 6 15.15 -16.25 -6.74
N ILE A 7 14.03 -16.98 -6.81
CA ILE A 7 12.70 -16.41 -7.10
C ILE A 7 12.12 -15.78 -5.83
N ALA A 8 12.18 -16.49 -4.70
CA ALA A 8 11.72 -15.95 -3.40
C ALA A 8 12.42 -14.62 -3.04
N ARG A 9 13.73 -14.51 -3.32
CA ARG A 9 14.50 -13.27 -3.08
C ARG A 9 14.15 -12.12 -4.03
N ARG A 10 13.57 -12.42 -5.20
CA ARG A 10 13.10 -11.43 -6.19
C ARG A 10 11.66 -10.98 -5.93
N ILE A 11 10.86 -11.79 -5.23
CA ILE A 11 9.49 -11.46 -4.86
C ILE A 11 9.44 -10.41 -3.73
N GLY A 12 10.42 -10.41 -2.82
CA GLY A 12 10.49 -9.48 -1.68
C GLY A 12 10.21 -8.02 -2.01
N PRO A 13 10.97 -7.39 -2.93
CA PRO A 13 10.73 -6.01 -3.34
C PRO A 13 9.35 -5.79 -3.95
N GLY A 14 8.87 -6.74 -4.78
CA GLY A 14 7.56 -6.68 -5.41
C GLY A 14 6.42 -6.73 -4.40
N LEU A 15 6.57 -7.57 -3.37
CA LEU A 15 5.58 -7.69 -2.30
C LEU A 15 5.54 -6.44 -1.41
N ILE A 16 6.69 -5.85 -1.11
CA ILE A 16 6.77 -4.56 -0.40
C ILE A 16 6.07 -3.45 -1.22
N THR A 17 6.27 -3.43 -2.55
CA THR A 17 5.58 -2.47 -3.41
C THR A 17 4.08 -2.73 -3.53
N ALA A 18 3.63 -3.99 -3.42
CA ALA A 18 2.21 -4.31 -3.40
C ALA A 18 1.57 -3.91 -2.06
N SER A 19 2.24 -4.20 -0.95
CA SER A 19 1.75 -3.92 0.40
C SER A 19 1.63 -2.43 0.68
N VAL A 20 2.54 -1.60 0.14
CA VAL A 20 2.50 -0.15 0.37
C VAL A 20 1.28 0.50 -0.29
N VAL A 21 0.76 -0.08 -1.37
CA VAL A 21 -0.39 0.49 -2.11
C VAL A 21 -1.73 -0.03 -1.57
N LEU A 22 -1.74 -1.25 -1.03
CA LEU A 22 -2.87 -1.81 -0.28
C LEU A 22 -2.92 -1.27 1.15
N GLY A 23 -2.93 0.05 1.29
CA GLY A 23 -3.05 0.74 2.57
C GLY A 23 -4.46 0.65 3.16
N PRO A 24 -4.61 0.85 4.48
CA PRO A 24 -5.91 0.85 5.15
C PRO A 24 -6.88 1.88 4.57
N GLY A 25 -6.39 3.03 4.08
CA GLY A 25 -7.22 4.03 3.40
C GLY A 25 -7.82 3.49 2.11
N SER A 26 -7.00 2.89 1.24
CA SER A 26 -7.44 2.26 -0.01
C SER A 26 -8.49 1.17 0.23
N ILE A 27 -8.30 0.37 1.29
CA ILE A 27 -9.21 -0.71 1.65
C ILE A 27 -10.57 -0.17 2.12
N VAL A 28 -10.58 0.85 2.98
CA VAL A 28 -11.82 1.49 3.44
C VAL A 28 -12.58 2.11 2.27
N SER A 29 -11.88 2.81 1.37
CA SER A 29 -12.49 3.39 0.17
C SER A 29 -13.05 2.32 -0.77
N ALA A 30 -12.29 1.24 -1.02
CA ALA A 30 -12.74 0.12 -1.84
C ALA A 30 -13.96 -0.59 -1.24
N SER A 31 -13.96 -0.81 0.07
CA SER A 31 -15.05 -1.45 0.80
C SER A 31 -16.31 -0.60 0.77
N ARG A 32 -16.17 0.72 0.96
CA ARG A 32 -17.28 1.67 0.86
C ARG A 32 -17.85 1.74 -0.57
N ALA A 33 -16.98 1.79 -1.57
CA ALA A 33 -17.40 1.78 -2.97
C ALA A 33 -18.15 0.48 -3.33
N GLY A 34 -17.72 -0.67 -2.81
CA GLY A 34 -18.43 -1.94 -2.97
C GLY A 34 -19.77 -1.99 -2.22
N ALA A 35 -19.84 -1.41 -1.03
CA ALA A 35 -21.08 -1.32 -0.26
C ALA A 35 -22.13 -0.43 -0.92
N GLU A 36 -21.71 0.71 -1.50
CA GLU A 36 -22.60 1.67 -2.17
C GLU A 36 -22.91 1.26 -3.62
N GLY A 37 -21.92 0.71 -4.33
CA GLY A 37 -21.99 0.41 -5.78
C GLY A 37 -22.23 -1.05 -6.14
N GLY A 38 -22.29 -1.96 -5.16
CA GLY A 38 -22.40 -3.40 -5.37
C GLY A 38 -21.29 -3.94 -6.29
N TYR A 39 -21.64 -4.89 -7.16
CA TYR A 39 -20.69 -5.50 -8.11
C TYR A 39 -20.37 -4.64 -9.33
N ARG A 40 -21.07 -3.51 -9.53
CA ARG A 40 -20.93 -2.66 -10.72
C ARG A 40 -19.54 -2.05 -10.88
N LEU A 41 -18.79 -1.93 -9.78
CA LEU A 41 -17.44 -1.35 -9.76
C LEU A 41 -16.32 -2.40 -9.84
N LEU A 42 -16.63 -3.70 -9.93
CA LEU A 42 -15.63 -4.76 -9.99
C LEU A 42 -14.68 -4.59 -11.20
N TRP A 43 -15.22 -4.26 -12.37
CA TRP A 43 -14.41 -4.03 -13.57
C TRP A 43 -13.41 -2.89 -13.38
N LEU A 44 -13.81 -1.84 -12.65
CA LEU A 44 -12.96 -0.68 -12.36
C LEU A 44 -11.81 -1.08 -11.43
N MET A 45 -12.05 -1.98 -10.47
CA MET A 45 -11.01 -2.51 -9.61
C MET A 45 -9.96 -3.32 -10.38
N VAL A 46 -10.42 -4.17 -11.32
CA VAL A 46 -9.52 -4.94 -12.20
C VAL A 46 -8.70 -4.00 -13.10
N PHE A 47 -9.34 -2.98 -13.68
CA PHE A 47 -8.66 -2.00 -14.50
C PHE A 47 -7.64 -1.16 -13.70
N ALA A 48 -7.99 -0.74 -12.48
CA ALA A 48 -7.07 -0.03 -11.60
C ALA A 48 -5.86 -0.90 -11.21
N ALA A 49 -6.07 -2.18 -10.90
CA ALA A 49 -4.99 -3.13 -10.62
C ALA A 49 -4.07 -3.32 -11.83
N PHE A 50 -4.63 -3.38 -13.04
CA PHE A 50 -3.83 -3.44 -14.27
C PHE A 50 -2.98 -2.20 -14.47
N LEU A 51 -3.57 -0.99 -14.37
CA LEU A 51 -2.83 0.26 -14.48
C LEU A 51 -1.70 0.33 -13.45
N MET A 52 -2.00 -0.02 -12.20
CA MET A 52 -1.02 -0.06 -11.14
C MET A 52 0.15 -1.01 -11.46
N ALA A 53 -0.13 -2.23 -11.95
CA ALA A 53 0.91 -3.17 -12.35
C ALA A 53 1.82 -2.60 -13.45
N VAL A 54 1.24 -1.91 -14.44
CA VAL A 54 2.01 -1.23 -15.50
C VAL A 54 2.90 -0.13 -14.91
N TYR A 55 2.35 0.79 -14.12
CA TYR A 55 3.12 1.90 -13.53
C TYR A 55 4.22 1.41 -12.58
N THR A 56 3.94 0.44 -11.72
CA THR A 56 4.94 -0.14 -10.82
C THR A 56 6.04 -0.84 -11.61
N SER A 57 5.71 -1.54 -12.70
CA SER A 57 6.71 -2.18 -13.55
C SER A 57 7.62 -1.16 -14.26
N MET A 58 7.06 -0.04 -14.71
CA MET A 58 7.84 1.06 -15.31
C MET A 58 8.74 1.72 -14.28
N GLY A 59 8.23 1.98 -13.07
CA GLY A 59 9.01 2.54 -11.96
C GLY A 59 10.17 1.62 -11.56
N ALA A 60 9.93 0.31 -11.51
CA ALA A 60 10.99 -0.67 -11.23
C ALA A 60 12.07 -0.68 -12.32
N ARG A 61 11.69 -0.66 -13.61
CA ARG A 61 12.64 -0.57 -14.74
C ARG A 61 13.48 0.71 -14.67
N LEU A 62 12.84 1.84 -14.37
CA LEU A 62 13.51 3.13 -14.22
C LEU A 62 14.50 3.12 -13.05
N GLY A 63 14.10 2.54 -11.91
CA GLY A 63 14.98 2.39 -10.74
C GLY A 63 16.20 1.52 -11.01
N CYS A 64 16.03 0.43 -11.78
CA CYS A 64 17.15 -0.41 -12.22
C CYS A 64 18.07 0.33 -13.21
N ALA A 65 17.51 1.06 -14.18
CA ALA A 65 18.29 1.79 -15.18
C ALA A 65 19.13 2.93 -14.56
N LEU A 66 18.61 3.58 -13.51
CA LEU A 66 19.27 4.71 -12.85
C LEU A 66 20.23 4.30 -11.72
N ASN A 67 20.40 3.00 -11.43
CA ASN A 67 21.29 2.50 -10.37
C ASN A 67 21.11 3.22 -9.00
N GLY A 68 19.87 3.53 -8.62
CA GLY A 68 19.56 4.23 -7.36
C GLY A 68 19.77 5.75 -7.38
N VAL A 69 20.10 6.33 -8.53
CA VAL A 69 20.15 7.78 -8.72
C VAL A 69 18.74 8.31 -8.98
N THR A 70 18.37 9.40 -8.30
CA THR A 70 17.06 10.02 -8.53
C THR A 70 16.92 10.52 -9.99
N PRO A 71 15.77 10.29 -10.66
CA PRO A 71 15.50 10.82 -11.99
C PRO A 71 15.69 12.35 -12.07
N LEU A 72 15.45 13.04 -10.94
CA LEU A 72 15.55 14.48 -10.79
C LEU A 72 16.94 15.06 -11.13
N ARG A 73 18.01 14.25 -11.11
CA ARG A 73 19.35 14.70 -11.50
C ARG A 73 19.50 15.02 -12.99
N HIS A 74 18.63 14.46 -13.83
CA HIS A 74 18.66 14.67 -15.28
C HIS A 74 17.74 15.81 -15.74
N VAL A 75 17.10 16.50 -14.78
CA VAL A 75 16.10 17.53 -15.03
C VAL A 75 16.64 18.88 -14.53
N PRO A 76 16.41 19.99 -15.25
CA PRO A 76 16.83 21.31 -14.77
C PRO A 76 16.19 21.64 -13.41
N ARG A 77 16.97 22.32 -12.55
CA ARG A 77 16.60 22.63 -11.15
C ARG A 77 15.17 23.14 -10.92
N PRO A 78 14.62 24.11 -11.69
CA PRO A 78 13.25 24.57 -11.44
C PRO A 78 12.21 23.46 -11.64
N LEU A 79 12.35 22.65 -12.68
CA LEU A 79 11.47 21.50 -12.93
C LEU A 79 11.66 20.41 -11.86
N GLY A 80 12.89 20.19 -11.39
CA GLY A 80 13.16 19.27 -10.30
C GLY A 80 12.45 19.64 -8.99
N ILE A 81 12.38 20.94 -8.66
CA ILE A 81 11.65 21.43 -7.49
C ILE A 81 10.14 21.16 -7.63
N VAL A 82 9.56 21.47 -8.80
CA VAL A 82 8.13 21.23 -9.05
C VAL A 82 7.79 19.75 -8.92
N VAL A 83 8.59 18.87 -9.52
CA VAL A 83 8.39 17.42 -9.41
C VAL A 83 8.57 16.95 -7.97
N GLY A 84 9.58 17.44 -7.24
CA GLY A 84 9.78 17.12 -5.83
C GLY A 84 8.60 17.53 -4.95
N LEU A 85 8.08 18.74 -5.13
CA LEU A 85 6.89 19.23 -4.41
C LEU A 85 5.65 18.41 -4.76
N SER A 86 5.43 18.08 -6.03
CA SER A 86 4.31 17.23 -6.43
C SER A 86 4.38 15.85 -5.76
N ALA A 87 5.55 15.23 -5.73
CA ALA A 87 5.76 13.94 -5.08
C ALA A 87 5.52 14.04 -3.57
N PHE A 88 5.96 15.12 -2.93
CA PHE A 88 5.69 15.37 -1.52
C PHE A 88 4.19 15.48 -1.23
N PHE A 89 3.44 16.28 -2.01
CA PHE A 89 2.00 16.42 -1.83
C PHE A 89 1.23 15.11 -2.08
N VAL A 90 1.64 14.33 -3.09
CA VAL A 90 1.06 13.00 -3.35
C VAL A 90 1.29 12.07 -2.16
N CYS A 91 2.53 11.99 -1.66
CA CYS A 91 2.85 11.16 -0.50
C CYS A 91 2.11 11.63 0.76
N ALA A 92 2.02 12.94 0.99
CA ALA A 92 1.29 13.50 2.12
C ALA A 92 -0.20 13.17 2.06
N GLY A 93 -0.84 13.31 0.89
CA GLY A 93 -2.23 12.94 0.67
C GLY A 93 -2.48 11.44 0.86
N PHE A 94 -1.59 10.59 0.34
CA PHE A 94 -1.66 9.14 0.53
C PHE A 94 -1.54 8.75 2.01
N GLN A 95 -0.58 9.34 2.73
CA GLN A 95 -0.39 9.09 4.15
C GLN A 95 -1.59 9.59 4.98
N PHE A 96 -2.17 10.74 4.62
CA PHE A 96 -3.38 11.25 5.24
C PHE A 96 -4.55 10.28 5.09
N GLY A 97 -4.76 9.73 3.88
CA GLY A 97 -5.77 8.70 3.63
C GLY A 97 -5.57 7.43 4.48
N ASN A 98 -4.32 6.98 4.62
CA ASN A 98 -3.99 5.84 5.48
C ASN A 98 -4.26 6.12 6.96
N ASN A 99 -3.94 7.33 7.43
CA ASN A 99 -4.22 7.73 8.80
C ASN A 99 -5.73 7.77 9.10
N ILE A 100 -6.55 8.24 8.16
CA ILE A 100 -8.02 8.17 8.28
C ILE A 100 -8.47 6.70 8.35
N GLY A 101 -7.95 5.84 7.47
CA GLY A 101 -8.31 4.41 7.45
C GLY A 101 -8.01 3.72 8.79
N VAL A 102 -6.84 3.98 9.37
CA VAL A 102 -6.46 3.47 10.70
C VAL A 102 -7.35 4.05 11.79
N SER A 103 -7.63 5.35 11.75
CA SER A 103 -8.51 6.01 12.70
C SER A 103 -9.89 5.36 12.75
N VAL A 104 -10.53 5.16 11.59
CA VAL A 104 -11.84 4.50 11.49
C VAL A 104 -11.75 3.05 11.96
N ALA A 105 -10.75 2.29 11.53
CA ALA A 105 -10.62 0.88 11.90
C ALA A 105 -10.47 0.68 13.41
N VAL A 106 -9.58 1.45 14.06
CA VAL A 106 -9.29 1.26 15.49
C VAL A 106 -10.35 1.89 16.39
N SER A 107 -10.90 3.06 16.02
CA SER A 107 -12.00 3.67 16.78
C SER A 107 -13.25 2.80 16.78
N THR A 108 -13.54 2.10 15.68
CA THR A 108 -14.68 1.16 15.61
C THR A 108 -14.51 -0.02 16.57
N VAL A 109 -13.28 -0.50 16.77
CA VAL A 109 -13.01 -1.66 17.65
C VAL A 109 -12.90 -1.25 19.13
N THR A 110 -12.29 -0.10 19.40
CA THR A 110 -11.92 0.30 20.78
C THR A 110 -12.85 1.34 21.39
N GLY A 111 -13.74 1.97 20.60
CA GLY A 111 -14.63 3.04 21.06
C GLY A 111 -13.91 4.33 21.48
N THR A 112 -12.62 4.45 21.17
CA THR A 112 -11.77 5.58 21.58
C THR A 112 -11.79 6.71 20.54
N PRO A 113 -11.41 7.95 20.92
CA PRO A 113 -11.38 9.07 20.00
C PRO A 113 -10.45 8.84 18.80
N GLY A 114 -11.01 8.92 17.59
CA GLY A 114 -10.29 8.59 16.35
C GLY A 114 -9.07 9.47 16.04
N TRP A 115 -8.90 10.62 16.67
CA TRP A 115 -7.75 11.52 16.45
C TRP A 115 -6.45 11.01 17.12
N ILE A 116 -6.56 10.12 18.11
CA ILE A 116 -5.40 9.61 18.87
C ILE A 116 -4.58 8.63 18.02
N TRP A 117 -5.25 7.74 17.30
CA TRP A 117 -4.60 6.64 16.57
C TRP A 117 -3.66 7.09 15.45
N PRO A 118 -3.99 8.08 14.61
CA PRO A 118 -3.05 8.63 13.62
C PRO A 118 -1.73 9.09 14.24
N LEU A 119 -1.78 9.75 15.41
CA LEU A 119 -0.59 10.24 16.10
C LEU A 119 0.25 9.09 16.65
N VAL A 120 -0.40 8.11 17.29
CA VAL A 120 0.26 6.93 17.85
C VAL A 120 0.94 6.12 16.76
N PHE A 121 0.24 5.81 15.67
CA PHE A 121 0.81 5.03 14.56
C PHE A 121 1.93 5.78 13.82
N THR A 122 1.77 7.09 13.59
CA THR A 122 2.83 7.90 12.96
C THR A 122 4.07 7.94 13.85
N GLY A 123 3.89 8.15 15.16
CA GLY A 123 4.98 8.13 16.14
C GLY A 123 5.69 6.77 16.19
N ALA A 124 4.92 5.67 16.24
CA ALA A 124 5.47 4.32 16.21
C ALA A 124 6.28 4.04 14.94
N CYS A 125 5.79 4.49 13.78
CA CYS A 125 6.51 4.38 12.51
C CYS A 125 7.82 5.20 12.51
N LEU A 126 7.82 6.42 13.07
CA LEU A 126 9.05 7.21 13.21
C LEU A 126 10.06 6.51 14.11
N VAL A 127 9.64 6.03 15.28
CA VAL A 127 10.52 5.30 16.21
C VAL A 127 11.08 4.06 15.54
N PHE A 128 10.24 3.28 14.84
CA PHE A 128 10.68 2.11 14.09
C PHE A 128 11.72 2.46 13.01
N LEU A 129 11.50 3.55 12.27
CA LEU A 129 12.41 4.00 11.22
C LEU A 129 13.80 4.36 11.76
N PHE A 130 13.86 5.05 12.91
CA PHE A 130 15.12 5.48 13.51
C PHE A 130 15.79 4.40 14.37
N ALA A 131 15.04 3.47 14.96
CA ALA A 131 15.57 2.44 15.85
C ALA A 131 16.04 1.16 15.11
N ALA A 132 15.48 0.86 13.94
CA ALA A 132 15.77 -0.39 13.24
C ALA A 132 17.15 -0.36 12.55
N LYS A 133 18.08 -1.20 13.01
CA LYS A 133 19.40 -1.40 12.36
C LYS A 133 19.32 -2.12 11.00
N GLN A 134 18.28 -2.92 10.77
CA GLN A 134 18.03 -3.65 9.50
C GLN A 134 16.61 -3.41 8.99
N ILE A 135 16.32 -2.15 8.67
CA ILE A 135 15.01 -1.64 8.23
C ILE A 135 14.41 -2.54 7.13
N TYR A 136 15.15 -2.80 6.05
CA TYR A 136 14.62 -3.51 4.88
C TYR A 136 14.13 -4.93 5.19
N LYS A 137 14.91 -5.74 5.91
CA LYS A 137 14.50 -7.12 6.24
C LYS A 137 13.32 -7.15 7.20
N ALA A 138 13.31 -6.25 8.17
CA ALA A 138 12.20 -6.13 9.12
C ALA A 138 10.92 -5.70 8.41
N LEU A 139 11.00 -4.70 7.52
CA LEU A 139 9.88 -4.23 6.70
C LEU A 139 9.34 -5.33 5.78
N GLU A 140 10.21 -6.02 5.04
CA GLU A 140 9.80 -7.08 4.13
C GLU A 140 9.02 -8.18 4.87
N ARG A 141 9.55 -8.65 6.01
CA ARG A 141 8.90 -9.69 6.81
C ARG A 141 7.59 -9.20 7.43
N MET A 142 7.55 -7.97 7.94
CA MET A 142 6.34 -7.40 8.52
C MET A 142 5.24 -7.22 7.47
N MET A 143 5.58 -6.68 6.29
CA MET A 143 4.65 -6.50 5.18
C MET A 143 4.11 -7.84 4.66
N MET A 144 4.96 -8.87 4.56
CA MET A 144 4.54 -10.23 4.22
C MET A 144 3.44 -10.75 5.15
N VAL A 145 3.66 -10.61 6.46
CA VAL A 145 2.71 -11.09 7.47
C VAL A 145 1.40 -10.30 7.41
N LEU A 146 1.48 -8.97 7.30
CA LEU A 146 0.29 -8.11 7.23
C LEU A 146 -0.58 -8.42 6.00
N VAL A 147 0.03 -8.57 4.83
CA VAL A 147 -0.69 -8.93 3.60
C VAL A 147 -1.32 -10.32 3.71
N ALA A 148 -0.61 -11.29 4.27
CA ALA A 148 -1.14 -12.63 4.46
C ALA A 148 -2.37 -12.63 5.39
N VAL A 149 -2.30 -11.93 6.52
CA VAL A 149 -3.42 -11.78 7.47
C VAL A 149 -4.61 -11.11 6.79
N MET A 150 -4.36 -10.06 6.00
CA MET A 150 -5.40 -9.35 5.27
C MET A 150 -6.12 -10.26 4.27
N ILE A 151 -5.38 -11.02 3.46
CA ILE A 151 -5.97 -11.97 2.50
C ILE A 151 -6.83 -13.01 3.25
N CYS A 152 -6.31 -13.59 4.32
CA CYS A 152 -7.06 -14.54 5.14
C CYS A 152 -8.37 -13.94 5.68
N ALA A 153 -8.33 -12.70 6.16
CA ALA A 153 -9.51 -12.01 6.68
C ALA A 153 -10.55 -11.75 5.59
N PHE A 154 -10.15 -11.29 4.40
CA PHE A 154 -11.07 -11.07 3.28
C PHE A 154 -11.68 -12.37 2.76
N VAL A 155 -10.88 -13.43 2.65
CA VAL A 155 -11.36 -14.74 2.21
C VAL A 155 -12.35 -15.32 3.23
N ALA A 156 -12.04 -15.25 4.52
CA ALA A 156 -12.96 -15.67 5.58
C ALA A 156 -14.28 -14.88 5.53
N ASN A 157 -14.20 -13.56 5.33
CA ASN A 157 -15.38 -12.72 5.19
C ASN A 157 -16.22 -13.11 3.96
N LEU A 158 -15.59 -13.37 2.82
CA LEU A 158 -16.25 -13.81 1.59
C LEU A 158 -17.02 -15.12 1.77
N PHE A 159 -16.42 -16.09 2.47
CA PHE A 159 -17.09 -17.36 2.77
C PHE A 159 -18.24 -17.18 3.77
N TRP A 160 -18.13 -16.25 4.71
CA TRP A 160 -19.18 -15.99 5.70
C TRP A 160 -20.39 -15.27 5.11
N THR A 161 -20.16 -14.26 4.26
CA THR A 161 -21.25 -13.46 3.68
C THR A 161 -21.92 -14.16 2.50
N GLY A 162 -21.21 -15.06 1.81
CA GLY A 162 -21.69 -15.73 0.61
C GLY A 162 -21.68 -14.80 -0.61
N VAL A 163 -21.40 -15.36 -1.80
CA VAL A 163 -21.41 -14.59 -3.05
C VAL A 163 -22.79 -14.65 -3.68
N SER A 164 -23.47 -13.51 -3.77
CA SER A 164 -24.72 -13.37 -4.54
C SER A 164 -24.39 -13.25 -6.04
N VAL A 165 -24.21 -14.40 -6.70
CA VAL A 165 -23.98 -14.52 -8.16
C VAL A 165 -25.04 -13.86 -9.06
N PRO A 166 -26.34 -13.70 -8.69
CA PRO A 166 -27.35 -13.14 -9.60
C PRO A 166 -27.18 -11.66 -9.97
N ALA A 167 -26.21 -10.96 -9.37
CA ALA A 167 -26.02 -9.51 -9.54
C ALA A 167 -24.70 -9.12 -10.24
N ILE A 168 -24.01 -10.09 -10.86
CA ILE A 168 -22.83 -9.88 -11.72
C ILE A 168 -23.26 -9.72 -13.18
#